data_AF-A0AB34H4B8-F1
#
_entry.id   AF-A0AB34H4B8-F1
#
_cell.length_a   1.000
_cell.length_b   1.000
_cell.length_c   1.000
_cell.angle_alpha   90.00
_cell.angle_beta   90.00
_cell.angle_gamma   90.00
#
_symmetry.space_group_name_H-M   'P 1'
#
loop_
_entity.id
_entity.type
_entity.pdbx_description
1 polymer ?
#
loop_
_entity_poly.entity_id
_entity_poly.type
_entity_poly.pdbx_seq_one_letter_code
_entity_poly.pdbx_strand_id
1 'polypeptide(L)'
;MSSQPGSVCPHSPGAFLLTTLSSDLADYGGSVCLSMGPKAKKSGSKKKRITKADRLKQLQEEEEKRQKEEEEARVKYEKEEMERLDIQRTEKEKLRKLEAKVLLMKHKAEIKEEINVSILMKQDLERRNEELEELYLLEACFPEAEKLKRDSRLLSQWKHYIQCDGSPDPSISQEINTFISLWKEETNETFEAVTAKSKLVLNLIEKLKLILLETPSYDLQEKNTIQYQGSILELQELLHLKFNIATEILLR
;
A
#
# COMPACT_ATOMS: atom_id res chain seq x y z
N MET A 1 22.21 -25.30 -21.15
CA MET A 1 22.88 -23.99 -20.97
C MET A 1 21.86 -23.10 -20.26
N SER A 2 21.73 -23.26 -18.96
CA SER A 2 22.43 -22.48 -17.91
C SER A 2 21.70 -21.16 -17.63
N SER A 3 20.85 -21.18 -16.61
CA SER A 3 20.42 -19.98 -15.90
C SER A 3 20.29 -20.36 -14.43
N GLN A 4 21.14 -19.75 -13.60
CA GLN A 4 21.23 -19.94 -12.17
C GLN A 4 20.16 -19.12 -11.42
N PRO A 5 19.74 -19.54 -10.22
CA PRO A 5 18.93 -18.74 -9.32
C PRO A 5 19.78 -17.83 -8.42
N GLY A 6 19.39 -16.56 -8.32
CA GLY A 6 20.03 -15.56 -7.49
C GLY A 6 19.67 -15.72 -6.00
N SER A 7 20.72 -15.75 -5.18
CA SER A 7 20.71 -15.77 -3.72
C SER A 7 20.37 -14.40 -3.11
N VAL A 8 19.54 -14.38 -2.07
CA VAL A 8 19.50 -13.26 -1.10
C VAL A 8 19.65 -13.83 0.31
N CYS A 9 20.72 -13.41 0.97
CA CYS A 9 21.16 -13.80 2.30
C CYS A 9 20.48 -12.95 3.41
N PRO A 10 20.66 -13.33 4.70
CA PRO A 10 19.71 -13.04 5.78
C PRO A 10 20.02 -11.76 6.54
N HIS A 11 18.98 -11.13 7.10
CA HIS A 11 19.14 -10.04 8.06
C HIS A 11 19.56 -10.57 9.43
N SER A 12 20.70 -10.07 9.92
CA SER A 12 21.25 -10.30 11.25
C SER A 12 20.50 -9.51 12.33
N PRO A 13 20.52 -9.98 13.59
CA PRO A 13 19.95 -9.30 14.74
C PRO A 13 20.89 -8.21 15.28
N GLY A 14 20.32 -7.03 15.56
CA GLY A 14 21.02 -5.90 16.16
C GLY A 14 21.37 -6.13 17.63
N ALA A 15 22.64 -5.93 17.95
CA ALA A 15 23.20 -5.89 19.28
C ALA A 15 22.77 -4.62 20.04
N PHE A 16 22.57 -4.76 21.35
CA PHE A 16 22.84 -3.68 22.30
C PHE A 16 23.74 -4.21 23.41
N LEU A 17 24.87 -3.53 23.55
CA LEU A 17 25.96 -3.77 24.47
C LEU A 17 25.70 -3.13 25.85
N LEU A 18 26.44 -3.65 26.84
CA LEU A 18 26.87 -3.03 28.10
C LEU A 18 25.76 -2.81 29.15
N THR A 19 25.94 -3.17 30.42
CA THR A 19 27.13 -2.89 31.21
C THR A 19 27.19 -3.83 32.41
N THR A 20 28.37 -4.41 32.62
CA THR A 20 28.85 -4.98 33.88
C THR A 20 28.93 -3.90 34.95
N LEU A 21 28.40 -4.17 36.15
CA LEU A 21 28.82 -3.52 37.39
C LEU A 21 29.12 -4.63 38.41
N SER A 22 30.41 -4.95 38.46
CA SER A 22 31.11 -5.48 39.62
C SER A 22 31.42 -4.31 40.57
N SER A 23 31.86 -4.65 41.79
CA SER A 23 32.32 -3.80 42.92
C SER A 23 31.22 -3.55 43.97
N ASP A 24 31.42 -3.73 45.26
CA ASP A 24 32.62 -3.95 46.07
C ASP A 24 32.15 -4.33 47.51
N LEU A 25 32.77 -5.31 48.18
CA LEU A 25 33.76 -5.10 49.25
C LEU A 25 33.14 -4.94 50.66
N ALA A 26 33.35 -5.94 51.52
CA ALA A 26 33.96 -5.75 52.85
C ALA A 26 34.13 -7.12 53.53
N ASP A 27 35.35 -7.61 53.39
CA ASP A 27 36.04 -8.52 54.29
C ASP A 27 36.16 -7.88 55.69
N TYR A 28 35.86 -8.63 56.75
CA TYR A 28 36.47 -8.37 58.05
C TYR A 28 36.75 -9.70 58.74
N GLY A 29 37.99 -10.14 58.54
CA GLY A 29 38.62 -11.21 59.28
C GLY A 29 38.63 -10.96 60.79
N GLY A 30 38.67 -12.07 61.52
CA GLY A 30 38.83 -12.10 62.97
C GLY A 30 39.36 -13.45 63.42
N SER A 31 40.52 -13.84 62.87
CA SER A 31 41.36 -14.89 63.43
C SER A 31 42.07 -14.36 64.67
N VAL A 32 41.88 -15.00 65.83
CA VAL A 32 42.82 -14.91 66.96
C VAL A 32 42.99 -16.31 67.55
N CYS A 33 44.07 -16.96 67.15
CA CYS A 33 44.80 -17.91 67.99
C CYS A 33 45.49 -17.12 69.09
N LEU A 34 45.49 -17.58 70.35
CA LEU A 34 46.60 -17.37 71.28
C LEU A 34 46.52 -18.33 72.48
N SER A 35 47.71 -18.66 72.94
CA SER A 35 48.14 -19.89 73.56
C SER A 35 48.56 -19.66 75.02
N MET A 36 48.63 -20.77 75.78
CA MET A 36 49.51 -21.02 76.94
C MET A 36 49.27 -20.23 78.24
N GLY A 37 49.11 -21.00 79.34
CA GLY A 37 49.15 -20.51 80.73
C GLY A 37 50.54 -20.06 81.20
N PRO A 38 50.70 -19.56 82.45
CA PRO A 38 50.94 -20.49 83.56
C PRO A 38 50.38 -20.09 84.95
N LYS A 39 50.57 -21.07 85.85
CA LYS A 39 50.19 -21.27 87.27
C LYS A 39 50.30 -20.08 88.26
N ALA A 40 49.33 -20.01 89.19
CA ALA A 40 49.43 -20.39 90.61
C ALA A 40 48.73 -19.41 91.59
N LYS A 41 47.72 -19.87 92.33
CA LYS A 41 47.74 -20.11 93.81
C LYS A 41 46.33 -20.32 94.37
N LYS A 42 46.29 -21.18 95.39
CA LYS A 42 45.13 -21.70 96.12
C LYS A 42 44.29 -20.60 96.77
N SER A 43 42.96 -20.73 96.69
CA SER A 43 42.07 -20.53 97.83
C SER A 43 40.95 -21.58 97.75
N GLY A 44 40.84 -22.39 98.79
CA GLY A 44 39.86 -23.47 98.84
C GLY A 44 38.46 -22.96 99.15
N SER A 45 37.44 -23.57 98.57
CA SER A 45 36.19 -23.90 99.26
C SER A 45 35.32 -24.82 98.40
N LYS A 46 35.13 -26.05 98.92
CA LYS A 46 34.00 -26.98 98.73
C LYS A 46 33.53 -27.31 97.30
N LYS A 47 34.06 -28.45 96.82
CA LYS A 47 33.43 -29.37 95.89
C LYS A 47 32.04 -29.76 96.43
N LYS A 48 30.96 -29.10 95.98
CA LYS A 48 29.60 -29.61 96.18
C LYS A 48 29.49 -30.90 95.37
N ARG A 49 29.23 -32.03 96.04
CA ARG A 49 28.71 -33.23 95.39
C ARG A 49 27.51 -32.78 94.56
N ILE A 50 27.58 -32.93 93.24
CA ILE A 50 26.40 -32.90 92.37
C ILE A 50 25.45 -33.92 92.99
N THR A 51 24.42 -33.38 93.62
CA THR A 51 23.43 -34.17 94.33
C THR A 51 22.49 -34.73 93.26
N LYS A 52 21.82 -35.86 93.50
CA LYS A 52 20.85 -36.44 92.53
C LYS A 52 19.89 -35.40 91.92
N ALA A 53 19.59 -34.33 92.66
CA ALA A 53 18.76 -33.20 92.24
C ALA A 53 19.34 -32.35 91.09
N ASP A 54 20.66 -32.15 91.00
CA ASP A 54 21.27 -31.31 89.95
C ASP A 54 21.35 -32.05 88.61
N ARG A 55 21.55 -33.39 88.63
CA ARG A 55 21.44 -34.24 87.44
C ARG A 55 20.00 -34.35 86.93
N LEU A 56 19.02 -34.35 87.84
CA LEU A 56 17.61 -34.36 87.47
C LEU A 56 17.20 -33.06 86.76
N LYS A 57 17.68 -31.91 87.25
CA LYS A 57 17.44 -30.62 86.60
C LYS A 57 18.08 -30.50 85.23
N GLN A 58 19.30 -31.01 85.05
CA GLN A 58 19.95 -31.04 83.74
C GLN A 58 19.19 -31.92 82.74
N LEU A 59 18.67 -33.07 83.18
CA LEU A 59 17.84 -33.94 82.33
C LEU A 59 16.52 -33.26 81.97
N GLN A 60 15.89 -32.56 82.90
CA GLN A 60 14.64 -31.80 82.66
C GLN A 60 14.88 -30.62 81.71
N GLU A 61 15.96 -29.86 81.89
CA GLU A 61 16.32 -28.74 81.04
C GLU A 61 16.71 -29.19 79.63
N GLU A 62 17.40 -30.33 79.50
CA GLU A 62 17.72 -30.95 78.21
C GLU A 62 16.46 -31.49 77.52
N GLU A 63 15.53 -32.09 78.26
CA GLU A 63 14.24 -32.56 77.74
C GLU A 63 13.32 -31.40 77.33
N GLU A 64 13.24 -30.34 78.11
CA GLU A 64 12.53 -29.09 77.78
C GLU A 64 13.15 -28.41 76.56
N LYS A 65 14.49 -28.40 76.46
CA LYS A 65 15.19 -27.89 75.28
C LYS A 65 14.91 -28.73 74.04
N ARG A 66 14.86 -30.06 74.16
CA ARG A 66 14.46 -30.94 73.04
C ARG A 66 13.00 -30.72 72.64
N GLN A 67 12.09 -30.57 73.60
CA GLN A 67 10.68 -30.27 73.32
C GLN A 67 10.53 -28.92 72.61
N LYS A 68 11.29 -27.91 73.04
CA LYS A 68 11.31 -26.60 72.42
C LYS A 68 11.91 -26.63 71.00
N GLU A 69 13.01 -27.33 70.80
CA GLU A 69 13.62 -27.51 69.47
C GLU A 69 12.69 -28.29 68.53
N GLU A 70 11.95 -29.29 69.04
CA GLU A 70 10.95 -30.04 68.28
C GLU A 70 9.73 -29.18 67.91
N GLU A 71 9.24 -28.37 68.84
CA GLU A 71 8.16 -27.40 68.59
C GLU A 71 8.59 -26.31 67.59
N GLU A 72 9.80 -25.78 67.73
CA GLU A 72 10.38 -24.82 66.77
C GLU A 72 10.55 -25.44 65.37
N ALA A 73 10.97 -26.71 65.28
CA ALA A 73 11.07 -27.42 64.02
C ALA A 73 9.69 -27.63 63.38
N ARG A 74 8.66 -27.95 64.17
CA ARG A 74 7.28 -28.06 63.69
C ARG A 74 6.72 -26.73 63.18
N VAL A 75 6.86 -25.66 63.96
CA VAL A 75 6.40 -24.31 63.57
C VAL A 75 7.12 -23.83 62.32
N LYS A 76 8.42 -24.12 62.20
CA LYS A 76 9.20 -23.80 61.00
C LYS A 76 8.67 -24.54 59.77
N TYR A 77 8.39 -25.84 59.88
CA TYR A 77 7.82 -26.63 58.79
C TYR A 77 6.44 -26.10 58.36
N GLU A 78 5.54 -25.83 59.32
CA GLU A 78 4.21 -25.27 59.05
C GLU A 78 4.30 -23.89 58.37
N LYS A 79 5.25 -23.05 58.79
CA LYS A 79 5.51 -21.74 58.18
C LYS A 79 6.04 -21.84 56.75
N GLU A 80 7.00 -22.73 56.51
CA GLU A 80 7.56 -22.99 55.18
C GLU A 80 6.49 -23.59 54.24
N GLU A 81 5.60 -24.44 54.75
CA GLU A 81 4.48 -24.99 54.00
C GLU A 81 3.46 -23.91 53.61
N MET A 82 3.10 -23.03 54.55
CA MET A 82 2.25 -21.87 54.25
C MET A 82 2.89 -20.93 53.22
N GLU A 83 4.19 -20.64 53.33
CA GLU A 83 4.91 -19.79 52.39
C GLU A 83 4.91 -20.36 50.97
N ARG A 84 5.12 -21.68 50.83
CA ARG A 84 5.02 -22.38 49.53
C ARG A 84 3.63 -22.24 48.92
N LEU A 85 2.58 -22.39 49.73
CA LEU A 85 1.19 -22.25 49.27
C LEU A 85 0.86 -20.81 48.85
N ASP A 86 1.38 -19.80 49.57
CA ASP A 86 1.19 -18.40 49.20
C ASP A 86 1.92 -18.05 47.90
N ILE A 87 3.16 -18.53 47.71
CA ILE A 87 3.89 -18.38 46.44
C ILE A 87 3.07 -19.02 45.31
N GLN A 88 2.64 -20.27 45.47
CA GLN A 88 1.83 -20.98 44.47
C GLN A 88 0.53 -20.23 44.14
N ARG A 89 -0.13 -19.64 45.15
CA ARG A 89 -1.35 -18.85 44.96
C ARG A 89 -1.05 -17.58 44.15
N THR A 90 0.05 -16.88 44.44
CA THR A 90 0.44 -15.68 43.68
C THR A 90 0.85 -15.99 42.24
N GLU A 91 1.54 -17.11 42.00
CA GLU A 91 1.92 -17.56 40.66
C GLU A 91 0.71 -17.93 39.82
N LYS A 92 -0.23 -18.69 40.40
CA LYS A 92 -1.50 -19.03 39.74
C LYS A 92 -2.31 -17.79 39.40
N GLU A 93 -2.32 -16.80 40.28
CA GLU A 93 -3.00 -15.53 40.02
C GLU A 93 -2.30 -14.72 38.93
N LYS A 94 -0.96 -14.69 38.90
CA LYS A 94 -0.18 -14.08 37.81
C LYS A 94 -0.46 -14.77 36.47
N LEU A 95 -0.55 -16.10 36.46
CA LEU A 95 -0.86 -16.89 35.26
C LEU A 95 -2.25 -16.56 34.74
N ARG A 96 -3.28 -16.52 35.61
CA ARG A 96 -4.64 -16.12 35.22
C ARG A 96 -4.68 -14.71 34.62
N LYS A 97 -3.94 -13.76 35.19
CA LYS A 97 -3.84 -12.40 34.65
C LYS A 97 -3.20 -12.38 33.27
N LEU A 98 -2.15 -13.18 33.05
CA LEU A 98 -1.51 -13.32 31.75
C LEU A 98 -2.45 -13.96 30.72
N GLU A 99 -3.14 -15.05 31.09
CA GLU A 99 -4.13 -15.71 30.23
C GLU A 99 -5.26 -14.75 29.82
N ALA A 100 -5.82 -14.01 30.78
CA ALA A 100 -6.84 -12.99 30.49
C ALA A 100 -6.33 -11.90 29.56
N LYS A 101 -5.08 -11.44 29.74
CA LYS A 101 -4.46 -10.45 28.86
C LYS A 101 -4.27 -10.99 27.44
N VAL A 102 -3.87 -12.25 27.29
CA VAL A 102 -3.74 -12.91 25.97
C VAL A 102 -5.10 -13.04 25.29
N LEU A 103 -6.14 -13.45 26.01
CA LEU A 103 -7.50 -13.53 25.47
C LEU A 103 -8.01 -12.16 25.00
N LEU A 104 -7.78 -11.11 25.81
CA LEU A 104 -8.14 -9.74 25.43
C LEU A 104 -7.39 -9.29 24.17
N MET A 105 -6.09 -9.58 24.07
CA MET A 105 -5.30 -9.24 22.89
C MET A 105 -5.82 -9.95 21.63
N LYS A 106 -6.23 -11.22 21.73
CA LYS A 106 -6.82 -11.97 20.61
C LYS A 106 -8.13 -11.33 20.15
N HIS A 107 -9.05 -11.10 21.07
CA HIS A 107 -10.35 -10.48 20.75
C HIS A 107 -10.18 -9.06 20.17
N LYS A 108 -9.21 -8.30 20.68
CA LYS A 108 -8.86 -6.97 20.11
C LYS A 108 -8.32 -7.08 18.68
N ALA A 109 -7.54 -8.12 18.36
CA ALA A 109 -7.03 -8.35 17.02
C ALA A 109 -8.16 -8.73 16.05
N GLU A 110 -9.06 -9.64 16.48
CA GLU A 110 -10.25 -10.06 15.72
C GLU A 110 -11.15 -8.86 15.39
N ILE A 111 -11.50 -8.04 16.39
CA ILE A 111 -12.29 -6.81 16.18
C ILE A 111 -11.58 -5.86 15.19
N LYS A 112 -10.25 -5.73 15.27
CA LYS A 112 -9.51 -4.85 14.37
C LYS A 112 -9.57 -5.35 12.93
N GLU A 113 -9.50 -6.66 12.73
CA GLU A 113 -9.60 -7.28 11.42
C GLU A 113 -11.00 -7.11 10.82
N GLU A 114 -12.05 -7.34 11.62
CA GLU A 114 -13.45 -7.10 11.21
C GLU A 114 -13.70 -5.63 10.81
N ILE A 115 -13.20 -4.68 11.62
CA ILE A 115 -13.30 -3.25 11.31
C ILE A 115 -12.59 -2.93 9.99
N ASN A 116 -11.39 -3.48 9.77
CA ASN A 116 -10.63 -3.24 8.55
C ASN A 116 -11.38 -3.75 7.31
N VAL A 117 -11.97 -4.94 7.38
CA VAL A 117 -12.81 -5.49 6.29
C VAL A 117 -14.03 -4.60 6.03
N SER A 118 -14.71 -4.12 7.09
CA SER A 118 -15.85 -3.22 6.96
C SER A 118 -15.47 -1.88 6.29
N ILE A 119 -14.32 -1.32 6.64
CA ILE A 119 -13.79 -0.09 6.02
C ILE A 119 -13.53 -0.31 4.53
N LEU A 120 -12.82 -1.38 4.18
CA LEU A 120 -12.52 -1.71 2.78
C LEU A 120 -13.79 -1.90 1.95
N MET A 121 -14.79 -2.59 2.50
CA MET A 121 -16.07 -2.81 1.81
C MET A 121 -16.83 -1.50 1.57
N LYS A 122 -16.80 -0.57 2.54
CA LYS A 122 -17.41 0.76 2.37
C LYS A 122 -16.69 1.58 1.31
N GLN A 123 -15.35 1.58 1.31
CA GLN A 123 -14.56 2.26 0.29
C GLN A 123 -14.82 1.71 -1.12
N ASP A 124 -14.96 0.39 -1.24
CA ASP A 124 -15.30 -0.23 -2.53
C ASP A 124 -16.72 0.14 -2.99
N LEU A 125 -17.68 0.18 -2.07
CA LEU A 125 -19.05 0.61 -2.36
C LEU A 125 -19.10 2.08 -2.79
N GLU A 126 -18.34 2.95 -2.11
CA GLU A 126 -18.25 4.37 -2.42
C GLU A 126 -17.67 4.60 -3.81
N ARG A 127 -16.55 3.94 -4.15
CA ARG A 127 -15.99 3.97 -5.51
C ARG A 127 -17.00 3.55 -6.58
N ARG A 128 -17.73 2.44 -6.34
CA ARG A 128 -18.75 1.96 -7.28
C ARG A 128 -19.92 2.93 -7.44
N ASN A 129 -20.29 3.65 -6.38
CA ASN A 129 -21.33 4.67 -6.45
C ASN A 129 -20.85 5.89 -7.24
N GLU A 130 -19.60 6.32 -7.06
CA GLU A 130 -19.00 7.41 -7.84
C GLU A 130 -18.95 7.05 -9.34
N GLU A 131 -18.44 5.87 -9.69
CA GLU A 131 -18.43 5.37 -11.06
C GLU A 131 -19.84 5.31 -11.68
N LEU A 132 -20.83 4.90 -10.89
CA LEU A 132 -22.23 4.84 -11.34
C LEU A 132 -22.82 6.24 -11.58
N GLU A 133 -22.52 7.20 -10.72
CA GLU A 133 -22.95 8.60 -10.88
C GLU A 133 -22.34 9.22 -12.14
N GLU A 134 -21.05 8.97 -12.42
CA GLU A 134 -20.40 9.41 -13.66
C GLU A 134 -21.10 8.83 -14.90
N LEU A 135 -21.48 7.55 -14.86
CA LEU A 135 -22.22 6.92 -15.94
C LEU A 135 -23.61 7.55 -16.15
N TYR A 136 -24.34 7.86 -15.07
CA TYR A 136 -25.63 8.55 -15.18
C TYR A 136 -25.49 9.94 -15.82
N LEU A 137 -24.46 10.70 -15.44
CA LEU A 137 -24.17 12.00 -16.06
C LEU A 137 -23.84 11.85 -17.55
N LEU A 138 -23.07 10.82 -17.92
CA LEU A 138 -22.72 10.56 -19.32
C LEU A 138 -23.95 10.14 -20.14
N GLU A 139 -24.79 9.26 -19.61
CA GLU A 139 -26.05 8.82 -20.23
C GLU A 139 -26.99 10.02 -20.47
N ALA A 140 -27.07 10.94 -19.49
CA ALA A 140 -27.88 12.15 -19.62
C ALA A 140 -27.35 13.12 -20.70
N CYS A 141 -26.02 13.32 -20.77
CA CYS A 141 -25.40 14.27 -21.70
C CYS A 141 -25.32 13.73 -23.14
N PHE A 142 -25.19 12.42 -23.31
CA PHE A 142 -24.98 11.79 -24.61
C PHE A 142 -26.03 12.14 -25.69
N PRO A 143 -27.35 12.06 -25.44
CA PRO A 143 -28.35 12.36 -26.47
C PRO A 143 -28.33 13.83 -26.89
N GLU A 144 -28.06 14.75 -25.96
CA GLU A 144 -27.92 16.17 -26.25
C GLU A 144 -26.68 16.45 -27.10
N ALA A 145 -25.54 15.83 -26.76
CA ALA A 145 -24.32 15.93 -27.55
C ALA A 145 -24.51 15.39 -28.98
N GLU A 146 -25.16 14.23 -29.13
CA GLU A 146 -25.47 13.65 -30.45
C GLU A 146 -26.45 14.51 -31.26
N LYS A 147 -27.44 15.12 -30.60
CA LYS A 147 -28.33 16.10 -31.26
C LYS A 147 -27.53 17.30 -31.75
N LEU A 148 -26.68 17.88 -30.91
CA LEU A 148 -25.86 19.03 -31.27
C LEU A 148 -24.93 18.73 -32.46
N LYS A 149 -24.34 17.53 -32.51
CA LYS A 149 -23.55 17.09 -33.67
C LYS A 149 -24.40 17.03 -34.95
N ARG A 150 -25.61 16.46 -34.89
CA ARG A 150 -26.53 16.42 -36.05
C ARG A 150 -26.90 17.82 -36.52
N ASP A 151 -27.25 18.71 -35.60
CA ASP A 151 -27.65 20.08 -35.90
C ASP A 151 -26.48 20.87 -36.50
N SER A 152 -25.25 20.66 -36.01
CA SER A 152 -24.02 21.25 -36.57
C SER A 152 -23.75 20.80 -38.02
N ARG A 153 -23.93 19.50 -38.30
CA ARG A 153 -23.80 18.96 -39.68
C ARG A 153 -24.84 19.58 -40.61
N LEU A 154 -26.09 19.63 -40.18
CA LEU A 154 -27.18 20.20 -40.99
C LEU A 154 -26.95 21.69 -41.25
N LEU A 155 -26.53 22.45 -40.24
CA LEU A 155 -26.19 23.86 -40.39
C LEU A 155 -25.04 24.06 -41.38
N SER A 156 -24.04 23.18 -41.38
CA SER A 156 -22.90 23.26 -42.31
C SER A 156 -23.33 23.00 -43.75
N GLN A 157 -24.20 22.00 -43.98
CA GLN A 157 -24.81 21.75 -45.29
C GLN A 157 -25.63 22.96 -45.76
N TRP A 158 -26.43 23.54 -44.86
CA TRP A 158 -27.26 24.70 -45.18
C TRP A 158 -26.44 25.95 -45.49
N LYS A 159 -25.34 26.18 -44.75
CA LYS A 159 -24.39 27.27 -45.03
C LYS A 159 -23.77 27.12 -46.42
N HIS A 160 -23.34 25.92 -46.78
CA HIS A 160 -22.75 25.67 -48.09
C HIS A 160 -23.77 25.93 -49.21
N TYR A 161 -25.00 25.43 -49.06
CA TYR A 161 -26.10 25.66 -50.03
C TYR A 161 -26.36 27.15 -50.31
N ILE A 162 -26.19 28.02 -49.32
CA ILE A 162 -26.47 29.47 -49.45
C ILE A 162 -25.27 30.25 -49.98
N GLN A 163 -24.05 29.78 -49.72
CA GLN A 163 -22.84 30.53 -50.06
C GLN A 163 -22.58 30.63 -51.56
N CYS A 164 -23.04 29.65 -52.36
CA CYS A 164 -22.93 29.65 -53.83
C CYS A 164 -21.54 30.09 -54.35
N ASP A 165 -20.47 29.68 -53.65
CA ASP A 165 -19.10 30.13 -53.94
C ASP A 165 -18.44 29.36 -55.10
N GLY A 166 -19.17 28.39 -55.69
CA GLY A 166 -18.68 27.54 -56.76
C GLY A 166 -17.64 26.51 -56.30
N SER A 167 -17.41 26.37 -54.99
CA SER A 167 -16.59 25.30 -54.44
C SER A 167 -17.36 23.96 -54.46
N PRO A 168 -16.68 22.82 -54.67
CA PRO A 168 -17.35 21.52 -54.68
C PRO A 168 -17.84 21.14 -53.28
N ASP A 169 -19.06 20.61 -53.16
CA ASP A 169 -19.62 20.09 -51.91
C ASP A 169 -18.96 18.74 -51.54
N PRO A 170 -18.31 18.62 -50.37
CA PRO A 170 -17.77 17.34 -49.89
C PRO A 170 -18.81 16.23 -49.72
N SER A 171 -20.08 16.58 -49.57
CA SER A 171 -21.19 15.65 -49.45
C SER A 171 -21.56 15.01 -50.79
N ILE A 172 -21.21 15.66 -51.91
CA ILE A 172 -21.58 15.26 -53.27
C ILE A 172 -20.32 14.79 -54.02
N SER A 173 -20.12 13.48 -54.03
CA SER A 173 -18.89 12.90 -54.60
C SER A 173 -18.68 13.20 -56.10
N GLN A 174 -19.74 13.47 -56.84
CA GLN A 174 -19.65 13.86 -58.25
C GLN A 174 -18.93 15.20 -58.41
N GLU A 175 -19.22 16.18 -57.55
CA GLU A 175 -18.58 17.50 -57.61
C GLU A 175 -17.09 17.42 -57.29
N ILE A 176 -16.73 16.59 -56.30
CA ILE A 176 -15.33 16.33 -55.95
C ILE A 176 -14.60 15.68 -57.14
N ASN A 177 -15.19 14.63 -57.74
CA ASN A 177 -14.58 13.95 -58.87
C ASN A 177 -14.41 14.88 -60.07
N THR A 178 -15.40 15.71 -60.37
CA THR A 178 -15.31 16.73 -61.41
C THR A 178 -14.18 17.71 -61.10
N PHE A 179 -14.10 18.23 -59.87
CA PHE A 179 -13.01 19.11 -59.46
C PHE A 179 -11.63 18.46 -59.63
N ILE A 180 -11.46 17.21 -59.18
CA ILE A 180 -10.22 16.45 -59.30
C ILE A 180 -9.81 16.32 -60.77
N SER A 181 -10.74 15.93 -61.65
CA SER A 181 -10.48 15.78 -63.09
C SER A 181 -10.08 17.11 -63.74
N LEU A 182 -10.85 18.18 -63.49
CA LEU A 182 -10.57 19.50 -64.05
C LEU A 182 -9.20 20.02 -63.62
N TRP A 183 -8.86 19.89 -62.33
CA TRP A 183 -7.57 20.36 -61.85
C TRP A 183 -6.42 19.49 -62.38
N LYS A 184 -6.59 18.16 -62.52
CA LYS A 184 -5.60 17.27 -63.15
C LYS A 184 -5.23 17.70 -64.57
N GLU A 185 -6.19 18.15 -65.37
CA GLU A 185 -5.98 18.56 -66.78
C GLU A 185 -5.31 19.94 -66.95
N GLU A 186 -5.25 20.73 -65.89
CA GLU A 186 -4.74 22.09 -65.94
C GLU A 186 -3.20 22.12 -65.94
N THR A 187 -2.60 22.64 -67.01
CA THR A 187 -1.15 22.51 -67.28
C THR A 187 -0.35 23.82 -67.18
N ASN A 188 -1.01 24.98 -67.14
CA ASN A 188 -0.37 26.31 -67.17
C ASN A 188 -0.73 27.16 -65.94
N GLU A 189 -0.56 26.60 -64.74
CA GLU A 189 -0.93 27.29 -63.50
C GLU A 189 0.24 28.09 -62.93
N THR A 190 -0.02 29.31 -62.47
CA THR A 190 0.94 30.07 -61.67
C THR A 190 1.05 29.46 -60.28
N PHE A 191 2.19 29.65 -59.61
CA PHE A 191 2.37 29.19 -58.23
C PHE A 191 1.29 29.76 -57.27
N GLU A 192 0.86 31.00 -57.50
CA GLU A 192 -0.22 31.63 -56.74
C GLU A 192 -1.56 30.92 -56.95
N ALA A 193 -1.89 30.54 -58.19
CA ALA A 193 -3.10 29.78 -58.51
C ALA A 193 -3.08 28.39 -57.85
N VAL A 194 -1.93 27.70 -57.91
CA VAL A 194 -1.73 26.41 -57.22
C VAL A 194 -1.91 26.58 -55.71
N THR A 195 -1.35 27.64 -55.11
CA THR A 195 -1.49 27.91 -53.67
C THR A 195 -2.94 28.18 -53.28
N ALA A 196 -3.69 28.94 -54.09
CA ALA A 196 -5.10 29.22 -53.84
C ALA A 196 -5.96 27.94 -53.89
N LYS A 197 -5.80 27.12 -54.94
CA LYS A 197 -6.51 25.83 -55.07
C LYS A 197 -6.09 24.83 -54.00
N SER A 198 -4.84 24.86 -53.58
CA SER A 198 -4.33 24.02 -52.49
C SER A 198 -5.06 24.28 -51.17
N LYS A 199 -5.35 25.55 -50.84
CA LYS A 199 -6.14 25.88 -49.65
C LYS A 199 -7.56 25.31 -49.73
N LEU A 200 -8.18 25.39 -50.91
CA LEU A 200 -9.49 24.77 -51.15
C LEU A 200 -9.42 23.25 -50.96
N VAL A 201 -8.43 22.57 -51.55
CA VAL A 201 -8.25 21.13 -51.42
C VAL A 201 -8.02 20.69 -49.97
N LEU A 202 -7.20 21.43 -49.21
CA LEU A 202 -7.00 21.15 -47.79
C LEU A 202 -8.32 21.29 -47.01
N ASN A 203 -9.13 22.29 -47.31
CA ASN A 203 -10.46 22.46 -46.69
C ASN A 203 -11.42 21.31 -47.07
N LEU A 204 -11.39 20.84 -48.32
CA LEU A 204 -12.19 19.69 -48.77
C LEU A 204 -11.76 18.41 -48.03
N ILE A 205 -10.47 18.15 -47.92
CA ILE A 205 -9.93 17.00 -47.18
C ILE A 205 -10.36 17.05 -45.71
N GLU A 206 -10.29 18.23 -45.08
CA GLU A 206 -10.74 18.42 -43.70
C GLU A 206 -12.23 18.11 -43.53
N LYS A 207 -13.08 18.64 -44.41
CA LYS A 207 -14.53 18.39 -44.39
C LYS A 207 -14.86 16.91 -44.63
N LEU A 208 -14.19 16.24 -45.56
CA LEU A 208 -14.36 14.80 -45.80
C LEU A 208 -13.97 13.96 -44.57
N LYS A 209 -12.84 14.31 -43.92
CA LYS A 209 -12.44 13.66 -42.66
C LYS A 209 -13.44 13.91 -41.54
N LEU A 210 -14.01 15.12 -41.47
CA LEU A 210 -15.02 15.46 -40.48
C LEU A 210 -16.31 14.64 -40.69
N ILE A 211 -16.76 14.48 -41.93
CA ILE A 211 -17.92 13.63 -42.26
C ILE A 211 -17.68 12.20 -41.79
N LEU A 212 -16.48 11.64 -42.05
CA LEU A 212 -16.11 10.29 -41.63
C LEU A 212 -16.02 10.13 -40.10
N LEU A 213 -15.67 11.19 -39.37
CA LEU A 213 -15.51 11.18 -37.92
C LEU A 213 -16.83 11.41 -37.17
N GLU A 214 -17.66 12.35 -37.65
CA GLU A 214 -18.86 12.80 -36.97
C GLU A 214 -20.11 11.99 -37.34
N THR A 215 -20.09 11.29 -38.47
CA THR A 215 -21.24 10.49 -38.94
C THR A 215 -21.15 9.10 -38.33
N PRO A 216 -22.15 8.67 -37.53
CA PRO A 216 -22.18 7.32 -36.98
C PRO A 216 -22.22 6.26 -38.08
N SER A 217 -21.66 5.07 -37.81
CA SER A 217 -21.61 3.97 -38.79
C SER A 217 -22.98 3.45 -39.24
N TYR A 218 -24.03 3.64 -38.44
CA TYR A 218 -25.40 3.28 -38.83
C TYR A 218 -26.02 4.26 -39.83
N ASP A 219 -25.56 5.51 -39.86
CA ASP A 219 -26.01 6.56 -40.80
C ASP A 219 -25.16 6.58 -42.08
N LEU A 220 -23.96 5.99 -42.06
CA LEU A 220 -23.01 6.02 -43.17
C LEU A 220 -22.90 4.66 -43.86
N GLN A 221 -23.33 4.59 -45.12
CA GLN A 221 -23.14 3.39 -45.92
C GLN A 221 -21.65 3.13 -46.19
N GLU A 222 -21.23 1.86 -46.10
CA GLU A 222 -19.82 1.46 -46.32
C GLU A 222 -19.26 1.95 -47.67
N LYS A 223 -20.09 1.96 -48.72
CA LYS A 223 -19.72 2.49 -50.04
C LYS A 223 -19.33 3.97 -49.99
N ASN A 224 -20.06 4.77 -49.21
CA ASN A 224 -19.78 6.20 -49.04
C ASN A 224 -18.48 6.38 -48.24
N THR A 225 -18.25 5.56 -47.21
CA THR A 225 -16.99 5.56 -46.44
C THR A 225 -15.78 5.31 -47.36
N ILE A 226 -15.85 4.24 -48.17
CA ILE A 226 -14.78 3.88 -49.12
C ILE A 226 -14.59 5.01 -50.14
N GLN A 227 -15.68 5.58 -50.64
CA GLN A 227 -15.64 6.68 -51.60
C GLN A 227 -14.97 7.93 -51.03
N TYR A 228 -15.37 8.38 -49.83
CA TYR A 228 -14.76 9.54 -49.18
C TYR A 228 -13.29 9.31 -48.86
N GLN A 229 -12.91 8.11 -48.39
CA GLN A 229 -11.52 7.75 -48.18
C GLN A 229 -10.71 7.78 -49.48
N GLY A 230 -11.27 7.26 -50.58
CA GLY A 230 -10.67 7.32 -51.91
C GLY A 230 -10.48 8.76 -52.40
N SER A 231 -11.51 9.60 -52.29
CA SER A 231 -11.42 11.02 -52.65
C SER A 231 -10.39 11.77 -51.82
N ILE A 232 -10.25 11.49 -50.52
CA ILE A 232 -9.19 12.07 -49.68
C ILE A 232 -7.81 11.72 -50.24
N LEU A 233 -7.58 10.45 -50.57
CA LEU A 233 -6.30 9.99 -51.10
C LEU A 233 -5.99 10.67 -52.44
N GLU A 234 -6.93 10.68 -53.38
CA GLU A 234 -6.74 11.32 -54.68
C GLU A 234 -6.46 12.83 -54.56
N LEU A 235 -7.14 13.53 -53.66
CA LEU A 235 -6.90 14.94 -53.40
C LEU A 235 -5.50 15.19 -52.81
N GLN A 236 -5.02 14.32 -51.91
CA GLN A 236 -3.68 14.41 -51.36
C GLN A 236 -2.61 14.18 -52.43
N GLU A 237 -2.76 13.13 -53.24
CA GLU A 237 -1.84 12.83 -54.35
C GLU A 237 -1.79 13.96 -55.38
N LEU A 238 -2.96 14.50 -55.75
CA LEU A 238 -3.07 15.62 -56.67
C LEU A 238 -2.40 16.87 -56.12
N LEU A 239 -2.59 17.16 -54.84
CA LEU A 239 -1.96 18.29 -54.16
C LEU A 239 -0.42 18.18 -54.23
N HIS A 240 0.12 17.00 -53.92
CA HIS A 240 1.56 16.75 -54.02
C HIS A 240 2.08 16.92 -55.45
N LEU A 241 1.38 16.34 -56.44
CA LEU A 241 1.75 16.47 -57.85
C LEU A 241 1.80 17.93 -58.29
N LYS A 242 0.76 18.72 -57.95
CA LYS A 242 0.65 20.12 -58.34
C LYS A 242 1.71 21.00 -57.71
N PHE A 243 2.02 20.79 -56.43
CA PHE A 243 3.12 21.50 -55.78
C PHE A 243 4.48 21.15 -56.37
N ASN A 244 4.73 19.88 -56.71
CA ASN A 244 5.99 19.48 -57.34
C ASN A 244 6.18 20.19 -58.69
N ILE A 245 5.14 20.21 -59.54
CA ILE A 245 5.17 20.91 -60.83
C ILE A 245 5.38 22.42 -60.63
N ALA A 246 4.62 23.05 -59.74
CA ALA A 246 4.74 24.48 -59.49
C ALA A 246 6.12 24.86 -58.94
N THR A 247 6.72 24.00 -58.11
CA THR A 247 8.07 24.19 -57.59
C THR A 247 9.11 24.01 -58.69
N GLU A 248 8.94 23.04 -59.60
CA GLU A 248 9.83 22.90 -60.77
C GLU A 248 9.81 24.17 -61.64
N ILE A 249 8.61 24.75 -61.87
CA ILE A 249 8.45 26.00 -62.63
C ILE A 249 9.16 27.18 -61.92
N LEU A 250 9.07 27.26 -60.59
CA LEU A 250 9.74 28.31 -59.81
C LEU A 250 11.27 28.20 -59.79
N LEU A 251 11.80 26.98 -59.92
CA LEU A 251 13.23 26.70 -59.86
C LEU A 251 13.93 26.74 -61.24
N ARG A 252 13.17 26.83 -62.34
CA ARG A 252 13.69 27.08 -63.69
C ARG A 252 13.87 28.56 -63.96
#